data_AF-A0A445MFI0-F1
#
_entry.id   AF-A0A445MFI0-F1
#
_cell.length_a   1.000
_cell.length_b   1.000
_cell.length_c   1.000
_cell.angle_alpha   90.00
_cell.angle_beta   90.00
_cell.angle_gamma   90.00
#
_symmetry.space_group_name_H-M   'P 1'
#
loop_
_entity.id
_entity.type
_entity.pdbx_description
1 polymer ?
#
loop_
_entity_poly.entity_id
_entity_poly.type
_entity_poly.pdbx_seq_one_letter_code
_entity_poly.pdbx_strand_id
1 'polypeptide(L)'
;MKARSPKCLELANLHSEAVDFAKTGAPAEMPRVLRPKEFPDFMERWDRSTFISPGVIGKLYRAASIHSEDLNSDATISEVSAYDYDLQVEGFEAFLSPAKEYYDRYSEKLSSLMNYYGAEHEDEILTGNLRNKSMYLQKDKKRYGEMKDRMLVGVRSLHQEVEGWFRCSCAERDLWRMASAWYHVTYHPDYHMETTFLSFPWIPSDVLLNIKAVKKHKH
;
A
#
# COMPACT_ATOMS: atom_id res chain seq x y z
N MET A 1 -21.23 -23.62 -5.62
CA MET A 1 -20.67 -24.57 -6.61
C MET A 1 -19.25 -24.95 -6.15
N LYS A 2 -18.84 -26.22 -6.21
CA LYS A 2 -17.48 -26.65 -5.82
C LYS A 2 -16.63 -26.89 -7.07
N ALA A 3 -15.32 -26.65 -7.00
CA ALA A 3 -14.42 -26.65 -8.15
C ALA A 3 -14.46 -27.93 -9.02
N ARG A 4 -14.68 -29.10 -8.43
CA ARG A 4 -14.79 -30.39 -9.14
C ARG A 4 -16.22 -30.81 -9.52
N SER A 5 -17.19 -29.91 -9.41
CA SER A 5 -18.55 -30.22 -9.85
C SER A 5 -18.61 -30.32 -11.38
N PRO A 6 -19.51 -31.13 -11.95
CA PRO A 6 -19.62 -31.31 -13.40
C PRO A 6 -19.85 -29.98 -14.14
N LYS A 7 -20.67 -29.09 -13.56
CA LYS A 7 -20.90 -27.73 -14.10
C LYS A 7 -19.62 -26.88 -14.14
N CYS A 8 -18.75 -27.01 -13.13
CA CYS A 8 -17.48 -26.28 -13.11
C CYS A 8 -16.49 -26.81 -14.16
N LEU A 9 -16.48 -28.13 -14.38
CA LEU A 9 -15.64 -28.75 -15.41
C LEU A 9 -16.10 -28.34 -16.81
N GLU A 10 -17.41 -28.31 -17.05
CA GLU A 10 -17.98 -27.85 -18.32
C GLU A 10 -17.66 -26.36 -18.56
N LEU A 11 -17.80 -25.51 -17.54
CA LEU A 11 -17.38 -24.11 -17.60
C LEU A 11 -15.87 -23.95 -17.86
N ALA A 12 -15.04 -24.82 -17.28
CA ALA A 12 -13.59 -24.79 -17.50
C ALA A 12 -13.23 -25.16 -18.94
N ASN A 13 -13.90 -26.17 -19.52
CA ASN A 13 -13.72 -26.54 -20.92
C ASN A 13 -14.14 -25.41 -21.87
N LEU A 14 -15.32 -24.82 -21.64
CA LEU A 14 -15.78 -23.66 -22.41
C LEU A 14 -14.82 -22.46 -22.29
N HIS A 15 -14.21 -22.27 -21.11
CA HIS A 15 -13.20 -21.22 -20.94
C HIS A 15 -11.93 -21.51 -21.74
N SER A 16 -11.49 -22.78 -21.78
CA SER A 16 -10.36 -23.21 -22.61
C SER A 16 -10.63 -22.94 -24.09
N GLU A 17 -11.80 -23.32 -24.59
CA GLU A 17 -12.21 -23.07 -25.99
C GLU A 17 -12.24 -21.57 -26.31
N ALA A 18 -12.79 -20.73 -25.42
CA ALA A 18 -12.84 -19.29 -25.59
C ALA A 18 -11.44 -18.65 -25.73
N VAL A 19 -10.45 -19.14 -24.98
CA VAL A 19 -9.06 -18.66 -25.07
C VAL A 19 -8.43 -19.04 -26.42
N ASP A 20 -8.72 -20.24 -26.93
CA ASP A 20 -8.22 -20.73 -28.21
C ASP A 20 -9.02 -20.21 -29.43
N PHE A 21 -10.05 -19.38 -29.22
CA PHE A 21 -10.83 -18.76 -30.31
C PHE A 21 -9.94 -18.04 -31.33
N ALA A 22 -8.93 -17.30 -30.89
CA ALA A 22 -8.02 -16.58 -31.78
C ALA A 22 -7.21 -17.52 -32.71
N LYS A 23 -7.05 -18.79 -32.33
CA LYS A 23 -6.34 -19.81 -33.13
C LYS A 23 -7.29 -20.66 -33.97
N THR A 24 -8.44 -21.01 -33.42
CA THR A 24 -9.37 -22.01 -33.98
C THR A 24 -10.53 -21.40 -34.75
N GLY A 25 -10.88 -20.13 -34.46
CA GLY A 25 -12.07 -19.46 -34.99
C GLY A 25 -13.39 -20.04 -34.48
N ALA A 26 -13.38 -21.04 -33.59
CA ALA A 26 -14.58 -21.69 -33.07
C ALA A 26 -15.06 -21.00 -31.77
N PRO A 27 -16.23 -20.34 -31.76
CA PRO A 27 -16.70 -19.59 -30.59
C PRO A 27 -17.23 -20.54 -29.50
N ALA A 28 -16.84 -20.29 -28.25
CA ALA A 28 -17.41 -20.99 -27.10
C ALA A 28 -18.79 -20.42 -26.74
N GLU A 29 -19.85 -21.18 -26.99
CA GLU A 29 -21.22 -20.78 -26.65
C GLU A 29 -21.59 -21.25 -25.23
N MET A 30 -21.92 -20.30 -24.34
CA MET A 30 -22.27 -20.62 -22.95
C MET A 30 -23.78 -20.92 -22.80
N PRO A 31 -24.16 -22.17 -22.47
CA PRO A 31 -25.56 -22.54 -22.25
C PRO A 31 -26.20 -21.77 -21.09
N ARG A 32 -27.50 -21.46 -21.20
CA ARG A 32 -28.24 -20.71 -20.16
C ARG A 32 -28.24 -21.40 -18.80
N VAL A 33 -28.17 -22.73 -18.77
CA VAL A 33 -28.18 -23.55 -17.54
C VAL A 33 -26.90 -23.36 -16.71
N LEU A 34 -25.79 -22.99 -17.35
CA LEU A 34 -24.51 -22.72 -16.68
C LEU A 34 -24.39 -21.28 -16.18
N ARG A 35 -25.30 -20.38 -16.59
CA ARG A 35 -25.28 -18.98 -16.13
C ARG A 35 -25.76 -18.89 -14.67
N PRO A 36 -24.94 -18.36 -13.75
CA PRO A 36 -25.36 -18.14 -12.37
C PRO A 36 -26.49 -17.10 -12.30
N LYS A 37 -27.51 -17.39 -11.49
CA LYS A 37 -28.59 -16.44 -11.17
C LYS A 37 -28.23 -15.56 -9.97
N GLU A 38 -27.57 -16.15 -8.99
CA GLU A 38 -27.07 -15.50 -7.78
C GLU A 38 -25.55 -15.60 -7.73
N PHE A 39 -24.92 -14.56 -7.19
CA PHE A 39 -23.47 -14.49 -7.04
C PHE A 39 -23.07 -14.55 -5.56
N PRO A 40 -21.91 -15.13 -5.23
CA PRO A 40 -21.36 -14.99 -3.89
C PRO A 40 -21.19 -13.53 -3.47
N ASP A 41 -21.41 -13.25 -2.19
CA ASP A 41 -21.23 -11.95 -1.54
C ASP A 41 -19.86 -11.31 -1.83
N PHE A 42 -18.79 -12.10 -1.78
CA PHE A 42 -17.41 -11.61 -2.04
C PHE A 42 -17.15 -11.12 -3.48
N MET A 43 -18.09 -11.29 -4.42
CA MET A 43 -17.93 -10.81 -5.80
C MET A 43 -18.39 -9.37 -6.01
N GLU A 44 -18.99 -8.72 -5.00
CA GLU A 44 -19.40 -7.30 -5.02
C GLU A 44 -20.23 -6.91 -6.26
N ARG A 45 -21.10 -7.82 -6.71
CA ARG A 45 -22.03 -7.54 -7.82
C ARG A 45 -23.30 -6.88 -7.32
N TRP A 46 -23.24 -5.58 -7.03
CA TRP A 46 -24.38 -4.77 -6.57
C TRP A 46 -25.54 -4.72 -7.57
N ASP A 47 -25.32 -5.06 -8.85
CA ASP A 47 -26.37 -5.16 -9.87
C ASP A 47 -27.15 -6.48 -9.85
N ARG A 48 -26.74 -7.46 -9.03
CA ARG A 48 -27.30 -8.82 -9.00
C ARG A 48 -27.66 -9.25 -7.58
N SER A 49 -28.51 -10.26 -7.48
CA SER A 49 -28.77 -10.94 -6.20
C SER A 49 -27.53 -11.67 -5.71
N THR A 50 -27.23 -11.51 -4.42
CA THR A 50 -26.06 -12.10 -3.77
C THR A 50 -26.46 -13.06 -2.65
N PHE A 51 -25.59 -14.03 -2.34
CA PHE A 51 -25.74 -14.93 -1.20
C PHE A 51 -24.44 -15.01 -0.37
N ILE A 52 -24.57 -15.25 0.93
CA ILE A 52 -23.41 -15.38 1.83
C ILE A 52 -22.67 -16.69 1.54
N SER A 53 -21.44 -16.58 1.05
CA SER A 53 -20.63 -17.77 0.75
C SER A 53 -20.10 -18.43 2.03
N PRO A 54 -20.35 -19.74 2.26
CA PRO A 54 -19.80 -20.46 3.41
C PRO A 54 -18.32 -20.86 3.20
N GLY A 55 -17.76 -20.67 2.00
CA GLY A 55 -16.39 -21.03 1.67
C GLY A 55 -15.34 -20.13 2.33
N VAL A 56 -14.08 -20.60 2.33
CA VAL A 56 -12.95 -19.87 2.93
C VAL A 56 -12.82 -18.46 2.35
N ILE A 57 -12.99 -18.29 1.04
CA ILE A 57 -12.93 -16.98 0.38
C ILE A 57 -14.00 -16.02 0.91
N GLY A 58 -15.24 -16.50 1.09
CA GLY A 58 -16.32 -15.67 1.64
C GLY A 58 -16.08 -15.29 3.11
N LYS A 59 -15.54 -16.22 3.91
CA LYS A 59 -15.16 -15.95 5.29
C LYS A 59 -14.04 -14.91 5.38
N LEU A 60 -12.99 -15.06 4.55
CA LEU A 60 -11.89 -14.12 4.47
C LEU A 60 -12.34 -12.74 4.00
N TYR A 61 -13.21 -12.69 2.98
CA TYR A 61 -13.79 -11.44 2.48
C TYR A 61 -14.51 -10.69 3.60
N ARG A 62 -15.46 -11.34 4.30
CA ARG A 62 -16.20 -10.71 5.40
C ARG A 62 -15.29 -10.28 6.56
N ALA A 63 -14.31 -11.11 6.91
CA ALA A 63 -13.33 -10.75 7.93
C ALA A 63 -12.54 -9.49 7.52
N ALA A 64 -12.09 -9.40 6.27
CA ALA A 64 -11.37 -8.24 5.76
C ALA A 64 -12.27 -6.98 5.64
N SER A 65 -13.52 -7.14 5.20
CA SER A 65 -14.47 -6.02 5.10
C SER A 65 -14.76 -5.37 6.45
N ILE A 66 -14.91 -6.15 7.52
CA ILE A 66 -15.10 -5.62 8.89
C ILE A 66 -13.91 -4.74 9.29
N HIS A 67 -12.67 -5.20 9.09
CA HIS A 67 -11.48 -4.42 9.43
C HIS A 67 -11.34 -3.16 8.57
N SER A 68 -11.85 -3.16 7.33
CA SER A 68 -11.81 -1.97 6.47
C SER A 68 -12.77 -0.86 6.93
N GLU A 69 -13.87 -1.22 7.61
CA GLU A 69 -14.80 -0.26 8.20
C GLU A 69 -14.22 0.35 9.49
N ASP A 70 -13.52 -0.46 10.30
CA ASP A 70 -12.80 0.00 11.50
C ASP A 70 -11.60 0.90 11.18
N LEU A 71 -10.99 0.78 9.99
CA LEU A 71 -9.92 1.69 9.54
C LEU A 71 -10.44 3.06 9.08
N ASN A 72 -11.75 3.20 8.82
CA ASN A 72 -12.38 4.50 8.52
C ASN A 72 -12.82 5.23 9.78
N SER A 73 -12.99 4.54 10.92
CA SER A 73 -12.97 5.20 12.22
C SER A 73 -11.53 5.56 12.51
N ASP A 74 -11.14 6.77 12.08
CA ASP A 74 -10.06 7.57 12.63
C ASP A 74 -9.13 6.72 13.50
N ALA A 75 -8.25 5.96 12.84
CA ALA A 75 -7.10 5.38 13.48
C ALA A 75 -6.21 6.57 13.85
N THR A 76 -6.70 7.34 14.81
CA THR A 76 -5.99 8.34 15.56
C THR A 76 -4.67 7.69 15.89
N ILE A 77 -3.62 8.48 15.72
CA ILE A 77 -2.24 8.11 15.97
C ILE A 77 -2.01 7.56 17.42
N SER A 78 -3.05 7.46 18.25
CA SER A 78 -3.07 6.81 19.55
C SER A 78 -2.59 5.34 19.55
N GLU A 79 -2.61 4.62 18.43
CA GLU A 79 -2.03 3.27 18.29
C GLU A 79 -0.80 3.21 17.36
N VAL A 80 -0.19 4.36 16.99
CA VAL A 80 1.12 4.34 16.34
C VAL A 80 2.14 3.90 17.39
N SER A 81 2.37 2.58 17.37
CA SER A 81 3.59 1.86 17.72
C SER A 81 4.41 2.50 18.82
N ALA A 82 4.43 1.87 20.00
CA ALA A 82 5.42 2.13 21.05
C ALA A 82 6.78 2.45 20.42
N TYR A 83 7.24 3.69 20.65
CA TYR A 83 8.47 4.21 20.07
C TYR A 83 9.63 3.22 20.32
N ASP A 84 10.31 2.80 19.26
CA ASP A 84 11.36 1.79 19.36
C ASP A 84 12.68 2.43 19.78
N TYR A 85 12.94 2.43 21.09
CA TYR A 85 14.19 2.94 21.67
C TYR A 85 15.44 2.17 21.17
N ASP A 86 15.29 0.97 20.58
CA ASP A 86 16.43 0.28 19.96
C ASP A 86 16.96 1.02 18.73
N LEU A 87 16.16 1.90 18.11
CA LEU A 87 16.60 2.70 16.98
C LEU A 87 17.34 3.99 17.40
N GLN A 88 17.48 4.26 18.70
CA GLN A 88 18.27 5.40 19.21
C GLN A 88 19.77 5.12 19.22
N VAL A 89 20.56 6.05 18.68
CA VAL A 89 22.04 5.99 18.63
C VAL A 89 22.63 7.16 19.39
N GLU A 90 23.59 6.93 20.28
CA GLU A 90 24.23 7.99 21.07
C GLU A 90 24.75 9.15 20.20
N GLY A 91 24.32 10.37 20.54
CA GLY A 91 24.65 11.60 19.81
C GLY A 91 23.73 11.95 18.64
N PHE A 92 22.59 11.25 18.46
CA PHE A 92 21.60 11.59 17.44
C PHE A 92 20.95 12.98 17.65
N GLU A 93 20.89 13.44 18.89
CA GLU A 93 20.26 14.72 19.28
C GLU A 93 20.84 15.92 18.53
N ALA A 94 22.14 15.89 18.22
CA ALA A 94 22.82 16.94 17.45
C ALA A 94 22.27 17.08 16.02
N PHE A 95 21.61 16.05 15.50
CA PHE A 95 21.08 15.98 14.13
C PHE A 95 19.56 16.18 14.06
N LEU A 96 18.89 16.47 15.18
CA LEU A 96 17.43 16.67 15.20
C LEU A 96 16.97 17.85 14.35
N SER A 97 17.69 18.97 14.40
CA SER A 97 17.35 20.16 13.61
C SER A 97 17.47 19.90 12.09
N PRO A 98 18.61 19.38 11.57
CA PRO A 98 18.69 18.95 10.17
C PRO A 98 17.65 17.89 9.78
N ALA A 99 17.41 16.91 10.65
CA ALA A 99 16.42 15.86 10.40
C ALA A 99 15.01 16.44 10.20
N LYS A 100 14.63 17.44 11.01
CA LYS A 100 13.35 18.14 10.90
C LYS A 100 13.24 18.90 9.59
N GLU A 101 14.29 19.61 9.16
CA GLU A 101 14.31 20.29 7.87
C GLU A 101 14.11 19.32 6.69
N TYR A 102 14.78 18.17 6.71
CA TYR A 102 14.60 17.15 5.67
C TYR A 102 13.20 16.54 5.69
N TYR A 103 12.64 16.31 6.87
CA TYR A 103 11.27 15.81 7.02
C TYR A 103 10.25 16.81 6.46
N ASP A 104 10.39 18.11 6.77
CA ASP A 104 9.48 19.14 6.28
C ASP A 104 9.58 19.28 4.75
N ARG A 105 10.79 19.22 4.20
CA ARG A 105 10.98 19.21 2.74
C ARG A 105 10.38 17.96 2.08
N TYR A 106 10.46 16.80 2.72
CA TYR A 106 9.83 15.58 2.24
C TYR A 106 8.32 15.68 2.27
N SER A 107 7.74 16.16 3.39
CA SER A 107 6.31 16.25 3.60
C SER A 107 5.65 17.20 2.58
N GLU A 108 6.29 18.33 2.28
CA GLU A 108 5.84 19.26 1.24
C GLU A 108 5.82 18.61 -0.16
N LYS A 109 6.88 17.88 -0.51
CA LYS A 109 6.98 17.21 -1.81
C LYS A 109 5.97 16.06 -1.94
N LEU A 110 5.83 15.25 -0.90
CA LEU A 110 4.86 14.16 -0.90
C LEU A 110 3.44 14.70 -0.96
N SER A 111 3.12 15.73 -0.17
CA SER A 111 1.82 16.42 -0.20
C SER A 111 1.52 16.99 -1.59
N SER A 112 2.53 17.55 -2.27
CA SER A 112 2.37 18.05 -3.63
C SER A 112 2.05 16.92 -4.62
N LEU A 113 2.69 15.76 -4.49
CA LEU A 113 2.37 14.57 -5.30
C LEU A 113 0.96 14.04 -4.99
N MET A 114 0.59 13.98 -3.71
CA MET A 114 -0.73 13.56 -3.25
C MET A 114 -1.82 14.45 -3.85
N ASN A 115 -1.66 15.78 -3.75
CA ASN A 115 -2.58 16.75 -4.33
C ASN A 115 -2.67 16.64 -5.86
N TYR A 116 -1.56 16.37 -6.55
CA TYR A 116 -1.55 16.21 -8.01
C TYR A 116 -2.31 14.97 -8.48
N TYR A 117 -2.19 13.84 -7.77
CA TYR A 117 -2.87 12.59 -8.13
C TYR A 117 -4.23 12.41 -7.45
N GLY A 118 -4.59 13.29 -6.51
CA GLY A 118 -5.83 13.19 -5.72
C GLY A 118 -5.79 12.06 -4.70
N ALA A 119 -4.62 11.77 -4.12
CA ALA A 119 -4.48 10.86 -2.99
C ALA A 119 -4.73 11.63 -1.68
N GLU A 120 -5.58 11.08 -0.82
CA GLU A 120 -5.93 11.66 0.48
C GLU A 120 -5.02 11.11 1.59
N HIS A 121 -4.61 9.85 1.46
CA HIS A 121 -3.83 9.15 2.48
C HIS A 121 -2.47 8.70 1.96
N GLU A 122 -1.50 8.57 2.86
CA GLU A 122 -0.13 8.17 2.52
C GLU A 122 -0.06 6.76 1.88
N ASP A 123 -0.89 5.81 2.34
CA ASP A 123 -0.97 4.47 1.75
C ASP A 123 -1.43 4.50 0.29
N GLU A 124 -2.32 5.41 -0.08
CA GLU A 124 -2.81 5.53 -1.45
C GLU A 124 -1.70 5.96 -2.41
N ILE A 125 -0.94 7.00 -2.03
CA ILE A 125 0.14 7.55 -2.85
C ILE A 125 1.31 6.56 -2.96
N LEU A 126 1.64 5.86 -1.87
CA LEU A 126 2.74 4.88 -1.86
C LEU A 126 2.40 3.60 -2.64
N THR A 127 1.14 3.14 -2.60
CA THR A 127 0.76 1.84 -3.19
C THR A 127 0.22 1.92 -4.61
N GLY A 128 -0.20 3.09 -5.08
CA GLY A 128 -0.95 3.17 -6.34
C GLY A 128 -2.46 3.18 -6.21
N ASN A 129 -2.99 2.87 -5.02
CA ASN A 129 -4.36 2.41 -4.87
C ASN A 129 -5.25 3.47 -4.22
N LEU A 130 -5.68 4.45 -5.02
CA LEU A 130 -6.68 5.43 -4.60
C LEU A 130 -8.00 4.75 -4.20
N ARG A 131 -8.55 5.07 -3.02
CA ARG A 131 -9.88 4.65 -2.56
C ARG A 131 -10.95 5.38 -3.37
N ASN A 132 -10.82 6.71 -3.48
CA ASN A 132 -11.75 7.58 -4.20
C ASN A 132 -11.30 7.78 -5.66
N LYS A 133 -11.74 6.88 -6.54
CA LYS A 133 -11.45 6.98 -7.99
C LYS A 133 -12.56 7.74 -8.70
N SER A 134 -12.19 8.66 -9.59
CA SER A 134 -13.14 9.28 -10.52
C SER A 134 -13.87 8.22 -11.37
N MET A 135 -15.15 8.45 -11.69
CA MET A 135 -15.99 7.49 -12.42
C MET A 135 -15.38 7.02 -13.75
N TYR A 136 -14.60 7.87 -14.43
CA TYR A 136 -13.97 7.49 -15.71
C TYR A 136 -12.78 6.52 -15.51
N LEU A 137 -12.02 6.66 -14.43
CA LEU A 137 -10.92 5.74 -14.08
C LEU A 137 -11.42 4.39 -13.57
N GLN A 138 -12.62 4.34 -13.01
CA GLN A 138 -13.24 3.08 -12.60
C GLN A 138 -13.59 2.19 -13.81
N LYS A 139 -13.98 2.82 -14.94
CA LYS A 139 -14.35 2.10 -16.18
C LYS A 139 -13.13 1.70 -17.00
N ASP A 140 -12.14 2.57 -17.13
CA ASP A 140 -10.93 2.34 -17.92
C ASP A 140 -9.77 1.84 -17.07
N LYS A 141 -9.73 0.53 -16.84
CA LYS A 141 -8.68 -0.14 -16.06
C LYS A 141 -7.28 0.08 -16.66
N LYS A 142 -7.16 0.25 -17.97
CA LYS A 142 -5.86 0.46 -18.63
C LYS A 142 -5.30 1.84 -18.29
N ARG A 143 -6.11 2.90 -18.46
CA ARG A 143 -5.71 4.27 -18.10
C ARG A 143 -5.39 4.41 -16.62
N TYR A 144 -6.17 3.75 -15.76
CA TYR A 144 -5.87 3.72 -14.33
C TYR A 144 -4.52 3.04 -14.04
N GLY A 145 -4.21 1.94 -14.73
CA GLY A 145 -2.89 1.30 -14.67
C GLY A 145 -1.76 2.26 -15.05
N GLU A 146 -1.87 2.94 -16.20
CA GLU A 146 -0.86 3.91 -16.66
C GLU A 146 -0.70 5.10 -15.69
N MET A 147 -1.80 5.57 -15.09
CA MET A 147 -1.76 6.62 -14.07
C MET A 147 -1.07 6.14 -12.79
N LYS A 148 -1.43 4.93 -12.31
CA LYS A 148 -0.78 4.28 -11.18
C LYS A 148 0.71 4.12 -11.41
N ASP A 149 1.13 3.71 -12.60
CA ASP A 149 2.55 3.56 -12.93
C ASP A 149 3.29 4.90 -12.85
N ARG A 150 2.71 5.98 -13.40
CA ARG A 150 3.29 7.34 -13.30
C ARG A 150 3.37 7.82 -11.86
N MET A 151 2.35 7.56 -11.05
CA MET A 151 2.33 7.90 -9.63
C MET A 151 3.45 7.19 -8.89
N LEU A 152 3.59 5.88 -9.09
CA LEU A 152 4.65 5.08 -8.47
C LEU A 152 6.06 5.49 -8.95
N VAL A 153 6.22 5.90 -10.21
CA VAL A 153 7.48 6.49 -10.69
C VAL A 153 7.79 7.81 -9.96
N GLY A 154 6.79 8.68 -9.79
CA GLY A 154 6.95 9.95 -9.07
C GLY A 154 7.40 9.75 -7.63
N VAL A 155 6.75 8.86 -6.89
CA VAL A 155 7.13 8.50 -5.52
C VAL A 155 8.54 7.90 -5.46
N ARG A 156 8.88 6.98 -6.37
CA ARG A 156 10.24 6.42 -6.42
C ARG A 156 11.30 7.49 -6.69
N SER A 157 11.02 8.44 -7.58
CA SER A 157 11.93 9.55 -7.85
C SER A 157 12.11 10.44 -6.62
N LEU A 158 11.04 10.69 -5.86
CA LEU A 158 11.13 11.42 -4.59
C LEU A 158 11.99 10.64 -3.58
N HIS A 159 11.77 9.34 -3.42
CA HIS A 159 12.55 8.51 -2.50
C HIS A 159 14.05 8.48 -2.88
N GLN A 160 14.37 8.39 -4.17
CA GLN A 160 15.75 8.48 -4.65
C GLN A 160 16.39 9.84 -4.35
N GLU A 161 15.62 10.92 -4.46
CA GLU A 161 16.11 12.26 -4.12
C GLU A 161 16.39 12.39 -2.62
N VAL A 162 15.48 11.89 -1.78
CA VAL A 162 15.62 11.87 -0.32
C VAL A 162 16.80 11.00 0.11
N GLU A 163 16.99 9.85 -0.53
CA GLU A 163 18.16 9.01 -0.31
C GLU A 163 19.46 9.76 -0.67
N GLY A 164 19.43 10.54 -1.75
CA GLY A 164 20.52 11.45 -2.12
C GLY A 164 20.79 12.51 -1.05
N TRP A 165 19.75 13.14 -0.49
CA TRP A 165 19.90 14.08 0.63
C TRP A 165 20.53 13.40 1.84
N PHE A 166 20.04 12.21 2.20
CA PHE A 166 20.53 11.44 3.33
C PHE A 166 22.02 11.11 3.19
N ARG A 167 22.44 10.58 2.03
CA ARG A 167 23.85 10.23 1.77
C ARG A 167 24.79 11.44 1.75
N CYS A 168 24.28 12.61 1.34
CA CYS A 168 25.06 13.86 1.32
C CYS A 168 24.98 14.66 2.63
N SER A 169 24.15 14.26 3.59
CA SER A 169 23.85 15.05 4.79
C SER A 169 24.99 15.08 5.81
N CYS A 170 25.79 14.01 5.89
CA CYS A 170 26.86 13.88 6.87
C CYS A 170 27.93 12.88 6.42
N ALA A 171 29.02 12.79 7.19
CA ALA A 171 30.05 11.77 6.98
C ALA A 171 29.49 10.36 7.21
N GLU A 172 30.06 9.35 6.54
CA GLU A 172 29.58 7.94 6.65
C GLU A 172 29.49 7.44 8.10
N ARG A 173 30.33 7.95 8.99
CA ARG A 173 30.37 7.58 10.41
C ARG A 173 29.17 8.11 11.21
N ASP A 174 28.53 9.18 10.74
CA ASP A 174 27.42 9.84 11.41
C ASP A 174 26.06 9.49 10.79
N LEU A 175 26.02 8.72 9.70
CA LEU A 175 24.78 8.29 9.05
C LEU A 175 23.83 7.56 10.01
N TRP A 176 24.35 6.81 10.97
CA TRP A 176 23.53 6.08 11.94
C TRP A 176 22.84 7.03 12.93
N ARG A 177 23.54 8.10 13.32
CA ARG A 177 22.99 9.17 14.17
C ARG A 177 21.93 9.97 13.40
N MET A 178 22.19 10.27 12.13
CA MET A 178 21.22 10.94 11.26
C MET A 178 19.97 10.09 11.06
N ALA A 179 20.10 8.79 10.73
CA ALA A 179 18.96 7.89 10.57
C ALA A 179 18.13 7.77 11.84
N SER A 180 18.81 7.68 12.99
CA SER A 180 18.17 7.69 14.30
C SER A 180 17.40 8.98 14.57
N ALA A 181 17.97 10.14 14.22
CA ALA A 181 17.30 11.43 14.31
C ALA A 181 16.08 11.53 13.38
N TRP A 182 16.15 11.00 12.15
CA TRP A 182 15.01 10.93 11.23
C TRP A 182 13.86 10.09 11.81
N TYR A 183 14.19 8.91 12.35
CA TYR A 183 13.21 8.07 13.05
C TYR A 183 12.59 8.81 14.24
N HIS A 184 13.41 9.50 15.04
CA HIS A 184 12.95 10.26 16.19
C HIS A 184 11.97 11.37 15.81
N VAL A 185 12.29 12.18 14.80
CA VAL A 185 11.43 13.30 14.37
C VAL A 185 10.08 12.81 13.83
N THR A 186 10.03 11.63 13.21
CA THR A 186 8.77 11.09 12.67
C THR A 186 7.90 10.39 13.71
N TYR A 187 8.49 9.62 14.63
CA TYR A 187 7.73 8.73 15.52
C TYR A 187 7.67 9.17 16.98
N HIS A 188 8.51 10.11 17.42
CA HIS A 188 8.52 10.52 18.82
C HIS A 188 7.30 11.40 19.14
N PRO A 189 6.59 11.17 20.26
CA PRO A 189 5.39 11.94 20.64
C PRO A 189 5.59 13.45 20.64
N ASP A 190 6.77 13.93 21.07
CA ASP A 190 7.10 15.36 21.12
C ASP A 190 7.07 16.07 19.76
N TYR A 191 7.18 15.32 18.66
CA TYR A 191 7.21 15.85 17.30
C TYR A 191 5.93 15.55 16.52
N HIS A 192 4.89 15.04 17.20
CA HIS A 192 3.65 14.67 16.56
C HIS A 192 2.92 15.90 15.99
N MET A 193 2.59 15.84 14.70
CA MET A 193 1.82 16.86 13.98
C MET A 193 0.49 16.26 13.53
N GLU A 194 -0.52 17.10 13.26
CA GLU A 194 -1.84 16.65 12.77
C GLU A 194 -1.74 15.79 11.51
N THR A 195 -0.77 16.09 10.62
CA THR A 195 -0.43 15.27 9.46
C THR A 195 1.01 14.81 9.56
N THR A 196 1.20 13.52 9.84
CA THR A 196 2.53 12.90 9.89
C THR A 196 2.65 11.84 8.80
N PHE A 197 3.73 11.92 8.01
CA PHE A 197 4.06 10.92 7.00
C PHE A 197 5.04 9.92 7.59
N LEU A 198 4.61 8.68 7.70
CA LEU A 198 5.31 7.62 8.40
C LEU A 198 6.40 6.97 7.55
N SER A 199 6.38 7.13 6.23
CA SER A 199 7.33 6.47 5.33
C SER A 199 8.72 7.11 5.30
N PHE A 200 8.87 8.36 5.73
CA PHE A 200 10.13 9.11 5.64
C PHE A 200 11.36 8.39 6.22
N PRO A 201 11.34 7.88 7.47
CA PRO A 201 12.50 7.22 8.08
C PRO A 201 12.86 5.89 7.41
N TRP A 202 11.90 5.26 6.73
CA TRP A 202 12.08 3.97 6.08
C TRP A 202 12.74 4.07 4.70
N ILE A 203 12.96 5.28 4.20
CA ILE A 203 13.73 5.50 2.96
C ILE A 203 15.17 4.98 3.15
N PRO A 204 15.94 5.38 4.17
CA PRO A 204 17.21 4.74 4.54
C PRO A 204 17.01 3.51 5.46
N SER A 205 16.12 2.59 5.08
CA SER A 205 15.80 1.40 5.88
C SER A 205 17.00 0.50 6.15
N ASP A 206 17.96 0.44 5.23
CA ASP A 206 19.20 -0.32 5.38
C ASP A 206 20.00 0.12 6.61
N VAL A 207 20.10 1.44 6.86
CA VAL A 207 20.81 1.98 8.03
C VAL A 207 20.06 1.67 9.32
N LEU A 208 18.74 1.87 9.37
CA LEU A 208 17.93 1.57 10.54
C LEU A 208 17.96 0.08 10.92
N LEU A 209 17.89 -0.81 9.92
CA LEU A 209 17.98 -2.24 10.14
C LEU A 209 19.36 -2.66 10.66
N ASN A 210 20.43 -2.02 10.18
CA ASN A 210 21.79 -2.25 10.70
C ASN A 210 21.93 -1.84 12.17
N ILE A 211 21.35 -0.70 12.58
CA ILE A 211 21.33 -0.27 13.98
C ILE A 211 20.68 -1.35 14.86
N LYS A 212 19.52 -1.85 14.43
CA LYS A 212 18.78 -2.90 15.14
C LYS A 212 19.56 -4.22 15.21
N ALA A 213 20.23 -4.60 14.13
CA ALA A 213 21.08 -5.80 14.10
C ALA A 213 22.25 -5.70 15.10
N VAL A 214 22.93 -4.56 15.17
CA VAL A 214 24.05 -4.35 16.11
C VAL A 214 23.59 -4.42 17.57
N LYS A 215 22.42 -3.86 17.92
CA LYS A 215 21.90 -3.94 19.30
C LYS A 215 21.51 -5.36 19.68
N LYS A 216 20.93 -6.13 18.76
CA LYS A 216 20.59 -7.54 19.01
C LYS A 216 21.83 -8.41 19.31
N HIS A 217 22.99 -8.06 18.79
CA HIS A 217 24.25 -8.77 19.07
C HIS A 217 24.92 -8.36 20.40
N LYS A 218 24.49 -7.27 21.04
CA LYS A 218 25.00 -6.84 22.35
C LYS A 218 24.24 -7.44 23.53
N HIS A 219 23.09 -8.07 23.28
CA HIS A 219 22.29 -8.82 24.25
C HIS A 219 22.49 -10.33 24.07
#